data_AF-A0A2V2ADG4-F1
#
_entry.id   AF-A0A2V2ADG4-F1
#
_cell.length_a   1.000
_cell.length_b   1.000
_cell.length_c   1.000
_cell.angle_alpha   90.00
_cell.angle_beta   90.00
_cell.angle_gamma   90.00
#
_symmetry.space_group_name_H-M   'P 1'
#
loop_
_entity.id
_entity.type
_entity.pdbx_description
1 polymer ?
#
loop_
_entity_poly.entity_id
_entity_poly.type
_entity_poly.pdbx_seq_one_letter_code
_entity_poly.pdbx_strand_id
1 'polypeptide(L)' 'MAVQRHAQGRHRQCAIYSLGETAKANGQEPYTWLRHVLERLPHAQSIEDYEALLPWNCSPEMPR' A
#
# COMPACT_ATOMS: atom_id res chain seq x y z
N MET A 1 -0.76 -27.39 -23.03
CA MET A 1 -0.71 -25.95 -22.72
C MET A 1 -0.81 -25.79 -21.21
N ALA A 2 0.29 -25.54 -20.50
CA ALA A 2 0.27 -25.36 -19.04
C ALA A 2 1.25 -24.24 -18.65
N VAL A 3 0.82 -23.00 -18.83
CA VAL A 3 1.48 -21.82 -18.24
C VAL A 3 0.41 -21.04 -17.48
N GLN A 4 0.09 -21.52 -16.28
CA GLN A 4 -0.83 -20.82 -15.38
C GLN A 4 -0.32 -20.89 -13.93
N ARG A 5 0.95 -20.50 -13.70
CA ARG A 5 1.47 -20.34 -12.32
C ARG A 5 2.29 -19.08 -12.05
N HIS A 6 2.53 -18.21 -13.03
CA HIS A 6 3.46 -17.07 -12.84
C HIS A 6 2.85 -15.68 -13.01
N ALA A 7 1.60 -15.54 -13.48
CA ALA A 7 1.00 -14.22 -13.69
C ALA A 7 0.68 -13.51 -12.37
N GLN A 8 0.10 -14.23 -11.39
CA GLN A 8 -0.27 -13.67 -10.09
C GLN A 8 0.94 -13.23 -9.26
N GLY A 9 2.03 -14.01 -9.29
CA GLY A 9 3.27 -13.67 -8.57
C GLY A 9 3.99 -12.44 -9.13
N ARG A 10 4.05 -12.30 -10.46
CA ARG A 10 4.63 -11.12 -11.11
C ARG A 10 3.75 -9.89 -10.95
N HIS A 11 2.43 -10.04 -11.00
CA HIS A 11 1.50 -8.93 -10.80
C HIS A 11 1.54 -8.40 -9.37
N ARG A 12 1.57 -9.30 -8.37
CA ARG A 12 1.75 -8.92 -6.96
C ARG A 12 3.07 -8.20 -6.73
N GLN A 13 4.19 -8.71 -7.27
CA GLN A 13 5.49 -8.05 -7.13
C GLN A 13 5.51 -6.67 -7.80
N CYS A 14 4.99 -6.57 -9.03
CA CYS A 14 4.92 -5.28 -9.75
C CYS A 14 4.06 -4.26 -8.99
N ALA A 15 2.95 -4.71 -8.40
CA ALA A 15 2.10 -3.86 -7.56
C ALA A 15 2.87 -3.36 -6.32
N ILE A 16 3.59 -4.22 -5.59
CA ILE A 16 4.38 -3.79 -4.42
C ILE A 16 5.47 -2.77 -4.80
N TYR A 17 6.16 -2.98 -5.93
CA TYR A 17 7.13 -2.00 -6.42
C TYR A 17 6.48 -0.66 -6.80
N SER A 18 5.37 -0.68 -7.55
CA SER A 18 4.64 0.54 -7.92
C SER A 18 4.12 1.29 -6.70
N LEU A 19 3.63 0.57 -5.69
CA LEU A 19 3.14 1.14 -4.44
C LEU A 19 4.30 1.76 -3.62
N GLY A 20 5.44 1.08 -3.56
CA GLY A 20 6.64 1.61 -2.91
C GLY A 20 7.17 2.88 -3.57
N GLU A 21 7.17 2.93 -4.91
CA GLU A 21 7.54 4.15 -5.65
C GLU A 21 6.52 5.27 -5.44
N THR A 22 5.23 4.94 -5.32
CA THR A 22 4.18 5.92 -5.01
C THR A 22 4.38 6.52 -3.62
N ALA A 23 4.68 5.71 -2.61
CA ALA A 23 4.96 6.20 -1.26
C ALA A 23 6.20 7.12 -1.24
N LYS A 24 7.29 6.73 -1.93
CA LYS A 24 8.49 7.58 -2.07
C LYS A 24 8.19 8.90 -2.77
N ALA A 25 7.38 8.87 -3.83
CA ALA A 25 6.97 10.08 -4.56
C ALA A 25 6.16 11.05 -3.68
N ASN A 26 5.46 10.55 -2.67
CA ASN A 26 4.76 11.33 -1.66
C ASN A 26 5.64 11.67 -0.43
N GLY A 27 6.95 11.42 -0.48
CA GLY A 27 7.88 11.68 0.62
C GLY A 27 7.75 10.73 1.81
N GLN A 28 7.01 9.63 1.65
CA GLN A 28 6.78 8.65 2.69
C GLN A 28 7.76 7.48 2.58
N GLU A 29 8.13 6.92 3.73
CA GLU A 29 8.93 5.71 3.77
C GLU A 29 8.04 4.51 3.39
N PRO A 30 8.32 3.81 2.27
CA PRO A 30 7.40 2.84 1.68
C PRO A 30 7.05 1.66 2.59
N TYR A 31 8.00 1.22 3.43
CA TYR A 31 7.73 0.13 4.36
C TYR A 31 6.82 0.57 5.51
N THR A 32 7.04 1.78 6.03
CA THR A 32 6.21 2.40 7.07
C THR A 32 4.78 2.63 6.59
N TRP A 33 4.60 3.17 5.38
CA TRP A 33 3.27 3.36 4.79
C TRP A 33 2.57 2.02 4.51
N LEU A 34 3.26 1.04 3.94
CA LEU A 34 2.65 -0.26 3.64
C LEU A 34 2.19 -1.00 4.90
N ARG A 35 2.99 -0.97 5.98
CA ARG A 35 2.59 -1.56 7.27
C ARG A 35 1.29 -0.93 7.79
N HIS A 36 1.25 0.39 7.76
CA HIS A 36 0.10 1.16 8.22
C HIS A 36 -1.19 0.85 7.45
N VAL A 37 -1.09 0.76 6.13
CA VAL A 37 -2.20 0.38 5.26
C VAL A 37 -2.69 -1.03 5.61
N LEU A 38 -1.78 -2.00 5.77
CA LEU A 38 -2.14 -3.38 6.11
C LEU A 38 -2.74 -3.53 7.51
N GLU A 39 -2.29 -2.73 8.49
CA GLU A 39 -2.83 -2.71 9.84
C GLU A 39 -4.23 -2.10 9.90
N ARG A 40 -4.49 -1.06 9.11
CA ARG A 40 -5.78 -0.35 9.10
C ARG A 40 -6.79 -0.90 8.10
N LEU A 41 -6.34 -1.64 7.08
CA LEU A 41 -7.21 -2.32 6.10
C LEU A 41 -8.36 -3.13 6.74
N PRO A 42 -8.13 -3.96 7.78
CA PRO A 42 -9.21 -4.71 8.41
C PRO A 42 -10.14 -3.85 9.28
N HIS A 43 -9.73 -2.63 9.63
CA HIS A 43 -10.51 -1.69 10.43
C HIS A 43 -11.27 -0.67 9.59
N ALA A 44 -10.84 -0.43 8.34
CA ALA A 44 -11.48 0.47 7.40
C ALA A 44 -12.86 -0.07 6.99
N GLN A 45 -13.91 0.64 7.38
CA GLN A 45 -15.30 0.28 7.06
C GLN A 45 -16.00 1.37 6.23
N SER A 46 -15.42 2.56 6.15
CA SER A 46 -15.96 3.70 5.40
C SER A 46 -15.02 4.15 4.29
N ILE A 47 -15.58 4.82 3.27
CA ILE A 47 -14.81 5.41 2.17
C ILE A 47 -13.75 6.38 2.71
N GLU A 48 -14.09 7.15 3.74
CA GLU A 48 -13.17 8.06 4.43
C GLU A 48 -11.97 7.34 5.06
N ASP A 49 -12.18 6.13 5.63
CA ASP A 49 -11.08 5.32 6.15
C ASP A 49 -10.15 4.92 5.01
N TYR A 50 -10.70 4.51 3.87
CA TYR A 50 -9.88 4.17 2.69
C TYR A 50 -9.13 5.38 2.14
N GLU A 51 -9.76 6.55 2.09
CA GLU A 51 -9.10 7.79 1.67
C GLU A 51 -7.98 8.20 2.62
N ALA A 52 -8.12 7.93 3.92
CA ALA A 52 -7.07 8.15 4.92
C ALA A 52 -5.87 7.19 4.75
N LEU A 53 -6.04 6.06 4.06
CA LEU A 53 -4.95 5.11 3.75
C LEU A 53 -4.18 5.47 2.48
N LEU A 54 -4.63 6.48 1.73
CA LEU A 54 -3.95 6.90 0.51
C LEU A 54 -2.61 7.57 0.84
N PRO A 55 -1.57 7.37 0.02
CA PRO A 55 -0.19 7.75 0.34
C PRO A 55 0.03 9.27 0.46
N TRP A 56 -0.89 10.09 -0.05
CA TRP A 56 -0.87 11.55 0.13
C TRP A 56 -1.63 12.03 1.38
N ASN A 57 -2.42 11.15 2.00
CA ASN A 57 -3.29 11.47 3.14
C ASN A 57 -2.79 10.86 4.45
N CYS A 58 -1.92 9.85 4.36
CA CYS A 58 -1.10 9.41 5.49
C CYS A 58 -0.15 10.55 5.87
N SER A 59 -0.47 11.37 6.88
CA SER A 59 0.51 12.32 7.41
C SER A 59 1.66 11.57 8.11
N PRO A 60 2.92 12.04 8.00
CA PRO A 60 4.07 11.46 8.73
C PRO A 60 3.97 11.62 10.25
N GLU A 61 2.95 12.32 10.74
CA GLU A 61 2.59 12.41 12.15
C GLU A 61 1.90 11.12 12.61
N MET A 62 2.64 10.01 12.61
CA MET A 62 2.31 8.92 13.51
C MET A 62 2.75 9.33 14.92
N PRO A 63 1.83 9.55 15.88
CA PRO A 63 2.21 9.53 17.27
C PRO A 63 2.73 8.12 17.59
N ARG A 64 3.84 8.08 18.34
CA ARG A 64 4.47 6.84 18.84
C ARG A 64 3.51 6.00 19.66
#